data_AF-A3JRY2-F1
#
_entry.id   AF-A3JRY2-F1
#
_cell.length_a   1.000
_cell.length_b   1.000
_cell.length_c   1.000
_cell.angle_alpha   90.00
_cell.angle_beta   90.00
_cell.angle_gamma   90.00
#
_symmetry.space_group_name_H-M   'P 1'
#
loop_
_entity.id
_entity.type
_entity.pdbx_description
1 polymer ?
#
loop_
_entity_poly.entity_id
_entity_poly.type
_entity_poly.pdbx_seq_one_letter_code
_entity_poly.pdbx_strand_id
1 'polypeptide(L)'
;MTKIDAANHKLGSIAQNAYTDCLKASSKFEDFLGDTLELREDQVWWKKTFEAYPEELAQRVRTHILAATLTDTGCLELRKRATTATPQRIYWRGRRQRVYQFVAWGLYGQLPSKRSVVRHLCNNRLCIHPEHLKVGTQAQNLRDQRLKGIKDWSHQ
;
A
#
# COMPACT_ATOMS: atom_id res chain seq x y z
N MET A 1 21.15 -20.06 -12.26
CA MET A 1 20.30 -19.26 -11.37
C MET A 1 19.37 -20.21 -10.61
N THR A 2 19.41 -20.25 -9.28
CA THR A 2 18.51 -21.11 -8.49
C THR A 2 17.12 -20.46 -8.35
N LYS A 3 16.09 -21.22 -7.96
CA LYS A 3 14.74 -20.67 -7.69
C LYS A 3 14.75 -19.57 -6.61
N ILE A 4 15.66 -19.67 -5.65
CA ILE A 4 15.84 -18.70 -4.55
C ILE A 4 16.37 -17.37 -5.12
N ASP A 5 17.34 -17.43 -6.03
CA ASP A 5 17.92 -16.23 -6.66
C ASP A 5 16.86 -15.46 -7.48
N ALA A 6 16.00 -16.17 -8.20
CA ALA A 6 14.92 -15.57 -8.98
C ALA A 6 13.86 -14.89 -8.10
N ALA A 7 13.46 -15.52 -6.99
CA ALA A 7 12.51 -14.94 -6.04
C ALA A 7 13.08 -13.70 -5.35
N ASN A 8 14.36 -13.74 -4.96
CA ASN A 8 15.05 -12.60 -4.36
C ASN A 8 15.19 -11.43 -5.33
N HIS A 9 15.54 -11.70 -6.60
CA HIS A 9 15.58 -10.68 -7.64
C HIS A 9 14.20 -10.03 -7.84
N LYS A 10 13.14 -10.84 -7.94
CA LYS A 10 11.76 -10.35 -8.09
C LYS A 10 11.34 -9.48 -6.90
N LEU A 11 11.65 -9.90 -5.67
CA LEU A 11 11.35 -9.13 -4.47
C LEU A 11 12.11 -7.79 -4.45
N GLY A 12 13.38 -7.79 -4.88
CA GLY A 12 14.20 -6.59 -5.03
C GLY A 12 13.58 -5.59 -6.01
N SER A 13 13.13 -6.06 -7.18
CA SER A 13 12.44 -5.21 -8.16
C SER A 13 11.12 -4.65 -7.62
N ILE A 14 10.28 -5.47 -6.98
CA ILE A 14 9.02 -5.01 -6.37
C ILE A 14 9.30 -3.93 -5.31
N ALA A 15 10.30 -4.15 -4.45
CA ALA A 15 10.66 -3.20 -3.41
C ALA A 15 11.17 -1.87 -3.98
N GLN A 16 11.98 -1.94 -5.05
CA GLN A 16 12.51 -0.75 -5.69
C GLN A 16 11.43 0.05 -6.44
N ASN A 17 10.51 -0.63 -7.12
CA ASN A 17 9.38 0.02 -7.77
C ASN A 17 8.50 0.73 -6.74
N ALA A 18 8.15 0.04 -5.65
CA ALA A 18 7.34 0.61 -4.58
C ALA A 18 8.02 1.82 -3.91
N TYR A 19 9.34 1.79 -3.75
CA TYR A 19 10.12 2.94 -3.27
C TYR A 19 9.96 4.14 -4.21
N THR A 20 10.23 3.95 -5.50
CA THR A 20 10.13 5.02 -6.51
C THR A 20 8.71 5.57 -6.61
N ASP A 21 7.70 4.69 -6.55
CA ASP A 21 6.30 5.08 -6.60
C ASP A 21 5.88 5.92 -5.38
N CYS A 22 6.36 5.60 -4.18
CA CYS A 22 6.11 6.42 -2.99
C CYS A 22 6.70 7.84 -3.15
N LEU A 23 7.92 7.96 -3.68
CA LEU A 23 8.54 9.26 -3.93
C LEU A 23 7.76 10.06 -4.98
N LYS A 24 7.37 9.42 -6.07
CA LYS A 24 6.56 10.02 -7.14
C LYS A 24 5.17 10.43 -6.64
N ALA A 25 4.55 9.64 -5.78
CA ALA A 25 3.27 9.94 -5.17
C ALA A 25 3.36 11.14 -4.23
N SER A 26 4.45 11.21 -3.43
CA SER A 26 4.70 12.33 -2.53
C SER A 26 5.03 13.62 -3.28
N SER A 27 5.82 13.57 -4.36
CA SER A 27 6.18 14.77 -5.13
C SER A 27 5.01 15.36 -5.91
N LYS A 28 4.01 14.55 -6.25
CA LYS A 28 2.76 14.96 -6.89
C LYS A 28 1.64 15.28 -5.90
N PHE A 29 1.92 15.22 -4.60
CA PHE A 29 1.00 15.65 -3.57
C PHE A 29 0.94 17.19 -3.61
N GLU A 30 0.29 17.73 -4.66
CA GLU A 30 0.01 19.15 -4.77
C GLU A 30 -0.95 19.54 -3.64
N ASP A 31 -0.64 20.68 -3.00
CA ASP A 31 -1.38 21.23 -1.87
C ASP A 31 -2.88 21.08 -2.08
N PHE A 32 -3.50 20.16 -1.34
CA PHE A 32 -4.93 20.15 -1.17
C PHE A 32 -5.28 21.44 -0.42
N LEU A 33 -5.48 22.52 -1.19
CA LEU A 33 -5.89 23.86 -0.79
C LEU A 33 -7.34 23.83 -0.29
N GLY A 34 -7.57 23.11 0.79
CA GLY A 34 -8.69 23.30 1.70
C GLY A 34 -8.08 23.69 3.03
N ASP A 35 -8.49 24.85 3.55
CA ASP A 35 -8.01 25.43 4.80
C ASP A 35 -7.70 24.34 5.85
N THR A 36 -6.50 24.39 6.45
CA THR A 36 -5.99 23.36 7.38
C THR A 36 -6.92 23.10 8.58
N LEU A 37 -7.88 24.00 8.79
CA LEU A 37 -8.84 24.06 9.90
C LEU A 37 -9.79 22.86 10.03
N GLU A 38 -9.96 22.01 9.00
CA GLU A 38 -10.92 20.88 9.06
C GLU A 38 -10.33 19.45 8.87
N LEU A 39 -8.99 19.31 8.82
CA LEU A 39 -8.40 17.99 8.59
C LEU A 39 -8.47 17.09 9.83
N ARG A 40 -8.87 15.83 9.64
CA ARG A 40 -8.79 14.80 10.69
C ARG A 40 -7.33 14.49 11.03
N GLU A 41 -7.08 14.00 12.24
CA GLU A 41 -5.73 13.62 12.70
C GLU A 41 -5.00 12.65 11.75
N ASP A 42 -5.72 11.71 11.12
CA ASP A 42 -5.15 10.78 10.15
C ASP A 42 -4.72 11.47 8.85
N GLN A 43 -5.49 12.46 8.43
CA GLN A 43 -5.19 13.28 7.25
C GLN A 43 -4.02 14.23 7.52
N VAL A 44 -3.99 14.90 8.67
CA VAL A 44 -2.86 15.74 9.10
C VAL A 44 -1.56 14.92 9.13
N TRP A 45 -1.63 13.70 9.67
CA TRP A 45 -0.47 12.82 9.75
C TRP A 45 0.06 12.44 8.36
N TRP A 46 -0.82 12.05 7.43
CA TRP A 46 -0.46 11.69 6.05
C TRP A 46 0.02 12.89 5.23
N LYS A 47 -0.62 14.06 5.36
CA LYS A 47 -0.20 15.32 4.74
C LYS A 47 1.27 15.61 5.10
N LYS A 48 1.55 15.68 6.40
CA LYS A 48 2.93 15.86 6.91
C LYS A 48 3.87 14.74 6.46
N THR A 49 3.38 13.52 6.23
CA THR A 49 4.22 12.41 5.72
C THR A 49 4.70 12.68 4.30
N PHE A 50 3.79 13.06 3.40
CA PHE A 50 4.13 13.33 2.00
C PHE A 50 5.00 14.58 1.86
N GLU A 51 4.74 15.62 2.65
CA GLU A 51 5.46 16.90 2.57
C GLU A 51 6.83 16.88 3.23
N ALA A 52 6.95 16.27 4.41
CA ALA A 52 8.16 16.38 5.24
C ALA A 52 8.95 15.07 5.38
N TYR A 53 8.38 13.92 5.01
CA TYR A 53 9.03 12.61 5.18
C TYR A 53 8.87 11.66 3.96
N PRO A 54 8.98 12.13 2.70
CA PRO A 54 8.76 11.27 1.53
C PRO A 54 9.78 10.13 1.41
N GLU A 55 11.06 10.40 1.68
CA GLU A 55 12.11 9.38 1.64
C GLU A 55 11.97 8.34 2.76
N GLU A 56 11.65 8.79 3.98
CA GLU A 56 11.43 7.86 5.10
C GLU A 56 10.21 6.97 4.87
N LEU A 57 9.14 7.53 4.28
CA LEU A 57 7.97 6.76 3.83
C LEU A 57 8.39 5.67 2.84
N ALA A 58 9.07 6.06 1.75
CA ALA A 58 9.49 5.16 0.69
C ALA A 58 10.42 4.06 1.23
N GLN A 59 11.37 4.42 2.09
CA GLN A 59 12.30 3.47 2.69
C GLN A 59 11.59 2.48 3.63
N ARG A 60 10.62 2.93 4.44
CA ARG A 60 9.84 2.03 5.31
C ARG A 60 8.99 1.05 4.50
N VAL A 61 8.39 1.49 3.40
CA VAL A 61 7.66 0.61 2.46
C VAL A 61 8.62 -0.42 1.88
N ARG A 62 9.77 0.02 1.37
CA ARG A 62 10.82 -0.86 0.82
C ARG A 62 11.29 -1.91 1.83
N THR A 63 11.56 -1.51 3.07
CA THR A 63 11.98 -2.42 4.14
C THR A 63 10.93 -3.50 4.43
N HIS A 64 9.65 -3.16 4.47
CA HIS A 64 8.59 -4.15 4.69
C HIS A 64 8.45 -5.12 3.53
N ILE A 65 8.59 -4.66 2.28
CA ILE A 65 8.56 -5.53 1.11
C ILE A 65 9.76 -6.49 1.14
N LEU A 66 10.98 -5.99 1.37
CA LEU A 66 12.18 -6.82 1.44
C LEU A 66 12.15 -7.83 2.59
N ALA A 67 11.44 -7.54 3.68
CA ALA A 67 11.27 -8.45 4.80
C ALA A 67 10.17 -9.51 4.59
N ALA A 68 9.40 -9.43 3.50
CA ALA A 68 8.28 -10.34 3.24
C ALA A 68 8.73 -11.61 2.50
N THR A 69 7.93 -12.67 2.65
CA THR A 69 8.04 -13.90 1.85
C THR A 69 7.07 -13.81 0.67
N LEU A 70 7.57 -14.07 -0.54
CA LEU A 70 6.74 -14.26 -1.73
C LEU A 70 6.14 -15.67 -1.70
N THR A 71 4.82 -15.77 -1.65
CA THR A 71 4.08 -17.04 -1.68
C THR A 71 3.94 -17.57 -3.10
N ASP A 72 3.57 -18.84 -3.24
CA ASP A 72 3.27 -19.46 -4.55
C ASP A 72 2.08 -18.79 -5.26
N THR A 73 1.19 -18.15 -4.49
CA THR A 73 0.08 -17.34 -5.02
C THR A 73 0.46 -15.90 -5.36
N GLY A 74 1.75 -15.54 -5.28
CA GLY A 74 2.26 -14.20 -5.57
C GLY A 74 1.99 -13.16 -4.47
N CYS A 75 1.50 -13.56 -3.29
CA CYS A 75 1.30 -12.64 -2.18
C CYS A 75 2.63 -12.36 -1.45
N LEU A 76 2.76 -11.15 -0.89
CA LEU A 76 3.84 -10.83 0.03
C LEU A 76 3.32 -10.87 1.46
N GLU A 77 3.87 -11.76 2.27
CA GLU A 77 3.49 -11.94 3.69
C GLU A 77 4.69 -11.76 4.61
N LEU A 78 4.54 -10.94 5.65
CA LEU A 78 5.67 -10.57 6.51
C LEU A 78 6.14 -11.70 7.44
N ARG A 79 5.26 -12.55 8.01
CA ARG A 79 5.57 -13.82 8.75
C ARG A 79 4.33 -14.74 8.85
N LYS A 80 4.57 -16.05 9.06
CA LYS A 80 3.69 -17.22 8.85
C LYS A 80 2.31 -17.23 9.53
N ARG A 81 1.38 -17.93 8.86
CA ARG A 81 0.05 -18.42 9.25
C ARG A 81 -0.02 -18.85 10.72
N ALA A 82 -0.34 -17.91 11.62
CA ALA A 82 -0.86 -18.23 12.95
C ALA A 82 -2.35 -18.60 12.81
N THR A 83 -2.86 -19.42 13.72
CA THR A 83 -4.24 -19.92 13.80
C THR A 83 -5.30 -18.81 13.80
N THR A 84 -4.90 -17.56 14.09
CA THR A 84 -5.67 -16.33 13.88
C THR A 84 -4.84 -15.32 13.08
N ALA A 85 -4.96 -15.37 11.76
CA ALA A 85 -4.22 -14.51 10.84
C ALA A 85 -4.60 -13.01 10.98
N THR A 86 -3.90 -12.27 11.84
CA THR A 86 -4.06 -10.81 11.98
C THR A 86 -3.06 -10.05 11.10
N PRO A 87 -3.47 -8.96 10.42
CA PRO A 87 -2.54 -8.13 9.64
C PRO A 87 -1.42 -7.54 10.50
N GLN A 88 -0.21 -7.55 9.96
CA GLN A 88 0.96 -6.91 10.59
C GLN A 88 0.75 -5.41 10.76
N ARG A 89 1.40 -4.85 11.79
CA ARG A 89 1.28 -3.43 12.16
C ARG A 89 2.64 -2.75 12.21
N ILE A 90 2.66 -1.48 11.84
CA ILE A 90 3.79 -0.55 11.98
C ILE A 90 3.41 0.55 12.97
N TYR A 91 4.38 0.99 13.78
CA TYR A 91 4.28 2.19 14.60
C TYR A 91 5.27 3.22 14.09
N TRP A 92 4.80 4.40 13.69
CA TRP A 92 5.64 5.48 13.17
C TRP A 92 5.04 6.83 13.50
N ARG A 93 5.88 7.78 13.96
CA ARG A 93 5.48 9.15 14.32
C ARG A 93 4.23 9.21 15.21
N GLY A 94 4.22 8.41 16.28
CA GLY A 94 3.12 8.36 17.24
C GLY A 94 1.88 7.57 16.80
N ARG A 95 1.87 7.01 15.57
CA ARG A 95 0.67 6.40 14.97
C ARG A 95 0.89 4.93 14.65
N ARG A 96 -0.04 4.09 15.10
CA ARG A 96 -0.11 2.67 14.74
C ARG A 96 -0.95 2.48 13.47
N GLN A 97 -0.43 1.77 12.49
CA GLN A 97 -1.13 1.45 11.24
C GLN A 97 -0.95 -0.02 10.84
N ARG A 98 -1.86 -0.56 10.03
CA ARG A 98 -1.66 -1.88 9.39
C ARG A 98 -0.72 -1.73 8.20
N VAL A 99 0.25 -2.63 8.04
CA VAL A 99 1.30 -2.49 7.01
C VAL A 99 0.71 -2.40 5.60
N TYR A 100 -0.29 -3.22 5.27
CA TYR A 100 -0.92 -3.15 3.95
C TYR A 100 -1.59 -1.79 3.69
N GLN A 101 -2.15 -1.15 4.74
CA GLN A 101 -2.73 0.19 4.58
C GLN A 101 -1.61 1.21 4.38
N PHE A 102 -0.54 1.10 5.15
CA PHE A 102 0.64 1.96 5.04
C PHE A 102 1.24 1.92 3.64
N VAL A 103 1.44 0.72 3.08
CA VAL A 103 1.91 0.51 1.71
C VAL A 103 0.93 1.13 0.70
N ALA A 104 -0.36 0.79 0.78
CA ALA A 104 -1.35 1.28 -0.19
C ALA A 104 -1.49 2.81 -0.19
N TRP A 105 -1.56 3.44 0.99
CA TRP A 105 -1.69 4.89 1.09
C TRP A 105 -0.42 5.61 0.66
N GLY A 106 0.76 5.07 0.99
CA GLY A 106 2.05 5.63 0.57
C GLY A 106 2.21 5.65 -0.95
N LEU A 107 1.79 4.58 -1.62
CA LEU A 107 1.84 4.47 -3.08
C LEU A 107 0.76 5.31 -3.78
N TYR A 108 -0.39 5.50 -3.14
CA TYR A 108 -1.50 6.23 -3.73
C TYR A 108 -1.33 7.75 -3.69
N GLY A 109 -0.65 8.27 -2.67
CA GLY A 109 -0.34 9.71 -2.57
C GLY A 109 -1.58 10.58 -2.38
N GLN A 110 -2.58 10.12 -1.63
CA GLN A 110 -3.76 10.92 -1.29
C GLN A 110 -4.14 10.76 0.18
N LEU A 111 -4.82 11.77 0.72
CA LEU A 111 -5.30 11.74 2.09
C LEU A 111 -6.46 10.75 2.26
N PRO A 112 -6.43 9.87 3.27
CA PRO A 112 -7.55 9.00 3.57
C PRO A 112 -8.84 9.81 3.84
N SER A 113 -9.95 9.45 3.21
CA SER A 113 -11.28 9.98 3.54
C SER A 113 -12.04 9.00 4.44
N LYS A 114 -13.09 9.46 5.14
CA LYS A 114 -13.98 8.58 5.92
C LYS A 114 -14.61 7.44 5.08
N ARG A 115 -14.70 7.63 3.75
CA ARG A 115 -15.32 6.67 2.82
C ARG A 115 -14.30 5.83 2.04
N SER A 116 -13.02 6.10 2.22
CA SER A 116 -11.98 5.41 1.48
C SER A 116 -11.47 4.21 2.26
N VAL A 117 -11.31 3.08 1.57
CA VAL A 117 -10.79 1.84 2.16
C VAL A 117 -9.73 1.24 1.25
N VAL A 118 -8.80 0.51 1.87
CA VAL A 118 -7.81 -0.29 1.15
C VAL A 118 -8.37 -1.70 0.96
N ARG A 119 -8.42 -2.15 -0.29
CA ARG A 119 -8.97 -3.44 -0.69
C ARG A 119 -7.86 -4.36 -1.16
N HIS A 120 -7.95 -5.63 -0.77
CA HIS A 120 -7.10 -6.69 -1.32
C HIS A 120 -7.76 -7.25 -2.56
N LEU A 121 -7.07 -7.22 -3.70
CA LEU A 121 -7.54 -7.84 -4.95
C LEU A 121 -7.36 -9.37 -4.93
N CYS A 122 -6.45 -9.86 -4.10
CA CYS A 122 -6.10 -11.28 -3.94
C CYS A 122 -6.92 -12.03 -2.87
N ASN A 123 -7.88 -11.37 -2.21
CA ASN A 123 -8.63 -11.91 -1.06
C ASN A 123 -7.78 -12.38 0.14
N ASN A 124 -6.49 -12.07 0.19
CA ASN A 124 -5.60 -12.37 1.29
C ASN A 124 -5.37 -11.13 2.17
N ARG A 125 -5.93 -11.14 3.39
CA ARG A 125 -5.85 -10.03 4.36
C ARG A 125 -4.45 -9.76 4.91
N LEU A 126 -3.50 -10.69 4.73
CA LEU A 126 -2.11 -10.53 5.16
C LEU A 126 -1.20 -9.95 4.08
N CYS A 127 -1.68 -9.93 2.83
CA CYS A 127 -0.89 -9.54 1.68
C CYS A 127 -0.53 -8.05 1.72
N ILE A 128 0.76 -7.75 1.58
CA ILE A 128 1.29 -6.39 1.45
C ILE A 128 1.81 -6.08 0.04
N HIS A 129 1.56 -6.97 -0.93
CA HIS A 129 2.04 -6.79 -2.30
C HIS A 129 1.41 -5.53 -2.92
N PRO A 130 2.20 -4.54 -3.38
CA PRO A 130 1.71 -3.27 -3.94
C PRO A 130 0.58 -3.46 -4.97
N GLU A 131 0.80 -4.31 -5.96
CA GLU A 131 -0.16 -4.57 -7.05
C GLU A 131 -1.43 -5.30 -6.60
N HIS A 132 -1.43 -5.91 -5.41
CA HIS A 132 -2.61 -6.57 -4.85
C HIS A 132 -3.46 -5.65 -3.98
N LEU A 133 -3.05 -4.39 -3.81
CA LEU A 133 -3.71 -3.40 -2.97
C LEU A 133 -4.30 -2.29 -3.83
N LYS A 134 -5.58 -1.97 -3.61
CA LYS A 134 -6.24 -0.84 -4.29
C LYS A 134 -6.89 0.07 -3.26
N VAL A 135 -6.53 1.34 -3.27
CA VAL A 135 -7.29 2.39 -2.61
C VAL A 135 -8.50 2.73 -3.48
N GLY A 136 -9.67 2.85 -2.88
CA GLY A 136 -10.82 3.38 -3.59
C GLY A 136 -11.86 3.94 -2.64
N THR A 137 -12.81 4.67 -3.21
CA THR A 137 -14.05 5.06 -2.53
C THR A 137 -15.13 4.01 -2.76
N GLN A 138 -16.14 3.91 -1.88
CA GLN A 138 -17.32 3.07 -2.17
C GLN A 138 -17.97 3.44 -3.52
N ALA A 139 -17.98 4.73 -3.90
CA ALA A 139 -18.53 5.22 -5.16
C ALA A 139 -17.70 4.80 -6.39
N GLN A 140 -16.37 4.83 -6.30
CA GLN A 140 -15.49 4.26 -7.34
C GLN A 140 -15.66 2.74 -7.44
N ASN A 141 -15.92 2.04 -6.33
CA ASN A 141 -16.17 0.60 -6.36
C ASN A 141 -17.51 0.25 -7.05
N LEU A 142 -18.57 1.05 -6.84
CA LEU A 142 -19.85 0.94 -7.55
C LEU A 142 -19.72 1.28 -9.04
N ARG A 143 -18.88 2.27 -9.39
CA ARG A 143 -18.57 2.62 -10.79
C ARG A 143 -17.75 1.51 -11.48
N ASP A 144 -16.73 0.98 -10.80
CA ASP A 144 -15.94 -0.16 -11.27
C ASP A 144 -16.82 -1.40 -11.45
N GLN A 145 -17.80 -1.65 -10.57
CA GLN A 145 -18.75 -2.76 -10.72
C GLN A 145 -19.64 -2.62 -11.96
N ARG A 146 -20.07 -1.40 -12.32
CA ARG A 146 -20.81 -1.14 -13.57
C ARG A 146 -19.94 -1.30 -14.83
N LEU A 147 -18.63 -1.05 -14.72
CA LEU A 147 -17.67 -1.21 -15.83
C LEU A 147 -17.09 -2.64 -15.93
N LYS A 148 -17.18 -3.44 -14.85
CA LYS A 148 -16.72 -4.83 -14.76
C LYS A 148 -17.55 -5.85 -15.56
N GLY A 149 -18.47 -5.39 -16.41
CA GLY A 149 -18.97 -6.24 -17.50
C GLY A 149 -17.90 -6.51 -18.58
N ILE A 150 -16.73 -5.87 -18.52
CA ILE A 150 -15.70 -5.92 -19.57
C ILE A 150 -14.30 -5.93 -18.94
N LYS A 151 -13.85 -7.07 -18.40
CA LYS A 151 -12.45 -7.57 -18.48
C LYS A 151 -12.25 -8.72 -17.50
N ASP A 152 -11.99 -9.89 -18.07
CA ASP A 152 -11.29 -10.98 -17.40
C ASP A 152 -9.92 -10.47 -16.92
N TRP A 153 -9.70 -10.49 -15.62
CA TRP A 153 -8.41 -10.17 -15.02
C TRP A 153 -7.58 -11.45 -14.99
N SER A 154 -6.79 -11.67 -16.04
CA SER A 154 -5.76 -12.69 -16.10
C SER A 154 -4.45 -12.13 -15.57
N HIS A 155 -3.86 -12.78 -14.57
CA HIS A 155 -2.45 -12.61 -14.22
C HIS A 155 -1.59 -12.95 -15.45
N GLN A 156 -0.88 -11.97 -16.00
CA GLN A 156 0.29 -12.21 -16.86
C GLN A 156 1.54 -11.85 -16.08
#